data_AF-A0A6N6RDX4-F1
#
_entry.id   AF-A0A6N6RDX4-F1
#
_cell.length_a   1.000
_cell.length_b   1.000
_cell.length_c   1.000
_cell.angle_alpha   90.00
_cell.angle_beta   90.00
_cell.angle_gamma   90.00
#
_symmetry.space_group_name_H-M   'P 1'
#
loop_
_entity.id
_entity.type
_entity.pdbx_description
1 polymer ?
#
loop_
_entity_poly.entity_id
_entity_poly.type
_entity_poly.pdbx_seq_one_letter_code
_entity_poly.pdbx_strand_id
1 'polypeptide(L)'
;MLATFGSPHGGASILNNSHPITGIAQPWLGDGCKALSTASFNNAIDQYWLLANLINPSAIANFSSGICTGLEETVLPILISSIRHDSGLDYQEGAPYLDVIDSLAQIDTMEVVTFYGIEEEPVFWRVLHSMTNDLDTVRGVHILTTNPFAMNDDDGLPNDIRNLISHYKAEARDYENRRWTLFDRQRVFNKLRASQNRVAAHWLEGANMYWKRIIGARRDSVYANGYMCKCINGTPVWVSNPADCGTNDPMNICVTTPYIEHYVIDEPNDGVVTKSSQIAYPGARNWPMLNTNHMQERNCEQTKLRLNELFNGLHGDKFRLYEK
;
A
#
# COMPACT_ATOMS: atom_id res chain seq x y z
N MET A 1 -15.46 -9.48 27.05
CA MET A 1 -14.04 -9.61 26.64
C MET A 1 -14.00 -9.46 25.14
N LEU A 2 -12.98 -8.80 24.61
CA LEU A 2 -12.87 -8.56 23.17
C LEU A 2 -11.44 -8.87 22.73
N ALA A 3 -11.32 -9.68 21.68
CA ALA A 3 -10.06 -9.91 21.00
C ALA A 3 -10.25 -9.51 19.54
N THR A 4 -9.33 -8.71 19.00
CA THR A 4 -9.40 -8.26 17.61
C THR A 4 -8.12 -8.59 16.87
N PHE A 5 -8.23 -8.85 15.57
CA PHE A 5 -7.14 -9.11 14.65
C PHE A 5 -7.26 -8.11 13.51
N GLY A 6 -6.21 -7.32 13.26
CA GLY A 6 -6.10 -6.44 12.09
C GLY A 6 -7.17 -5.36 12.00
N SER A 7 -7.90 -5.14 13.09
CA SER A 7 -9.12 -4.34 13.06
C SER A 7 -8.76 -2.85 13.04
N PRO A 8 -9.31 -2.06 12.10
CA PRO A 8 -8.97 -0.64 11.94
C PRO A 8 -9.65 0.25 12.98
N HIS A 9 -9.27 0.12 14.25
CA HIS A 9 -9.88 0.87 15.36
C HIS A 9 -9.72 2.39 15.23
N GLY A 10 -8.65 2.87 14.58
CA GLY A 10 -8.45 4.28 14.25
C GLY A 10 -9.00 4.68 12.89
N GLY A 11 -9.70 3.76 12.22
CA GLY A 11 -10.19 3.88 10.85
C GLY A 11 -9.17 3.47 9.78
N ALA A 12 -9.66 3.11 8.61
CA ALA A 12 -8.84 2.65 7.49
C ALA A 12 -8.83 3.69 6.36
N SER A 13 -7.71 4.38 6.17
CA SER A 13 -7.57 5.42 5.12
C SER A 13 -7.83 4.89 3.71
N ILE A 14 -7.63 3.59 3.47
CA ILE A 14 -7.96 2.95 2.20
C ILE A 14 -9.42 3.17 1.82
N LEU A 15 -10.36 3.18 2.77
CA LEU A 15 -11.79 3.39 2.51
C LEU A 15 -12.07 4.79 1.95
N ASN A 16 -11.39 5.81 2.48
CA ASN A 16 -11.43 7.18 1.97
C ASN A 16 -10.79 7.25 0.57
N ASN A 17 -9.60 6.65 0.42
CA ASN A 17 -8.78 6.74 -0.78
C ASN A 17 -9.21 5.82 -1.91
N SER A 18 -10.11 4.88 -1.65
CA SER A 18 -10.68 3.95 -2.63
C SER A 18 -12.10 4.34 -3.07
N HIS A 19 -12.59 5.51 -2.65
CA HIS A 19 -13.90 6.02 -3.03
C HIS A 19 -13.99 6.21 -4.56
N PRO A 20 -15.09 5.83 -5.26
CA PRO A 20 -15.09 5.74 -6.72
C PRO A 20 -15.00 7.11 -7.41
N ILE A 21 -15.42 8.16 -6.71
CA ILE A 21 -15.50 9.52 -7.26
C ILE A 21 -14.33 10.39 -6.80
N THR A 22 -13.86 10.19 -5.56
CA THR A 22 -12.94 11.12 -4.89
C THR A 22 -11.65 10.44 -4.41
N GLY A 23 -11.59 9.11 -4.50
CA GLY A 23 -10.43 8.32 -4.10
C GLY A 23 -9.30 8.43 -5.12
N ILE A 24 -8.08 8.30 -4.62
CA ILE A 24 -6.86 8.33 -5.44
C ILE A 24 -6.46 6.95 -5.98
N ALA A 25 -7.04 5.86 -5.46
CA ALA A 25 -6.67 4.50 -5.86
C ALA A 25 -7.04 4.21 -7.32
N GLN A 26 -8.23 4.61 -7.75
CA GLN A 26 -8.76 4.35 -9.09
C GLN A 26 -7.96 5.08 -10.18
N PRO A 27 -7.69 6.39 -10.08
CA PRO A 27 -6.78 7.06 -11.01
C PRO A 27 -5.39 6.40 -11.08
N TRP A 28 -4.82 6.03 -9.93
CA TRP A 28 -3.52 5.37 -9.87
C TRP A 28 -3.50 3.99 -10.55
N LEU A 29 -4.56 3.21 -10.38
CA LEU A 29 -4.74 1.92 -11.06
C LEU A 29 -4.95 2.10 -12.57
N GLY A 30 -5.68 3.12 -12.99
CA GLY A 30 -5.84 3.48 -14.41
C GLY A 30 -4.50 3.88 -15.06
N ASP A 31 -3.68 4.66 -14.36
CA ASP A 31 -2.32 4.99 -14.79
C ASP A 31 -1.45 3.73 -14.92
N GLY A 32 -1.58 2.82 -13.96
CA GLY A 32 -0.93 1.51 -13.97
C GLY A 32 -1.33 0.66 -15.16
N CYS A 33 -2.63 0.58 -15.44
CA CYS A 33 -3.08 -0.13 -16.63
C CYS A 33 -2.47 0.50 -17.88
N LYS A 34 -2.59 1.82 -18.05
CA LYS A 34 -2.08 2.50 -19.23
C LYS A 34 -0.58 2.25 -19.40
N ALA A 35 0.20 2.31 -18.33
CA ALA A 35 1.64 2.04 -18.36
C ALA A 35 1.94 0.61 -18.83
N LEU A 36 1.30 -0.39 -18.23
CA LEU A 36 1.57 -1.81 -18.50
C LEU A 36 1.01 -2.28 -19.84
N SER A 37 -0.22 -1.88 -20.19
CA SER A 37 -0.85 -2.21 -21.47
C SER A 37 -0.09 -1.63 -22.65
N THR A 38 0.38 -0.39 -22.55
CA THR A 38 1.13 0.25 -23.64
C THR A 38 2.47 -0.44 -23.89
N ALA A 39 3.13 -0.94 -22.84
CA ALA A 39 4.33 -1.78 -22.99
C ALA A 39 4.00 -3.17 -23.56
N SER A 40 2.82 -3.72 -23.24
CA SER A 40 2.49 -5.11 -23.57
C SER A 40 1.87 -5.34 -24.96
N PHE A 41 1.03 -4.41 -25.45
CA PHE A 41 0.36 -4.56 -26.76
C PHE A 41 1.32 -4.68 -27.96
N ASN A 42 2.61 -4.39 -27.79
CA ASN A 42 3.60 -4.40 -28.86
C ASN A 42 4.47 -5.67 -28.92
N ASN A 43 4.28 -6.62 -28.00
CA ASN A 43 5.06 -7.87 -27.85
C ASN A 43 4.14 -9.10 -27.64
N ALA A 44 2.96 -9.09 -28.28
CA ALA A 44 1.83 -10.00 -28.04
C ALA A 44 2.09 -11.53 -28.16
N ILE A 45 3.31 -11.98 -28.45
CA ILE A 45 3.65 -13.41 -28.56
C ILE A 45 4.57 -13.87 -27.41
N ASP A 46 5.42 -13.00 -26.85
CA ASP A 46 6.39 -13.39 -25.80
C ASP A 46 5.95 -13.03 -24.38
N GLN A 47 4.86 -12.28 -24.21
CA GLN A 47 4.40 -11.80 -22.90
C GLN A 47 3.26 -12.60 -22.28
N TYR A 48 2.68 -13.54 -23.05
CA TYR A 48 1.61 -14.41 -22.55
C TYR A 48 2.08 -15.30 -21.41
N TRP A 49 3.34 -15.76 -21.38
CA TRP A 49 3.81 -16.67 -20.34
C TRP A 49 4.20 -15.97 -19.01
N LEU A 50 4.78 -14.77 -19.07
CA LEU A 50 5.17 -14.00 -17.87
C LEU A 50 3.94 -13.49 -17.11
N LEU A 51 2.94 -12.96 -17.82
CA LEU A 51 1.68 -12.51 -17.21
C LEU A 51 0.74 -13.68 -16.86
N ALA A 52 0.84 -14.83 -17.55
CA ALA A 52 0.10 -16.05 -17.19
C ALA A 52 0.61 -16.74 -15.91
N ASN A 53 1.83 -16.44 -15.47
CA ASN A 53 2.37 -16.97 -14.22
C ASN A 53 2.09 -16.06 -13.01
N LEU A 54 1.77 -14.78 -13.25
CA LEU A 54 1.54 -13.77 -12.21
C LEU A 54 0.17 -13.91 -11.51
N ILE A 55 -0.79 -14.58 -12.14
CA ILE A 55 -2.20 -14.68 -11.69
C ILE A 55 -2.77 -16.07 -12.05
N ASN A 56 -3.52 -16.71 -11.15
CA ASN A 56 -4.14 -18.04 -11.32
C ASN A 56 -4.87 -18.22 -12.69
N PRO A 57 -4.78 -19.40 -13.37
CA PRO A 57 -5.43 -19.72 -14.64
C PRO A 57 -6.91 -19.36 -14.82
N SER A 58 -7.66 -19.28 -13.72
CA SER A 58 -9.07 -18.89 -13.76
C SER A 58 -9.30 -17.37 -13.67
N ALA A 59 -8.37 -16.61 -13.08
CA ALA A 59 -8.32 -15.16 -13.17
C ALA A 59 -7.60 -14.70 -14.46
N ILE A 60 -6.77 -15.56 -15.08
CA ILE A 60 -6.21 -15.37 -16.43
C ILE A 60 -7.30 -15.22 -17.50
N ALA A 61 -8.44 -15.92 -17.40
CA ALA A 61 -9.49 -15.78 -18.40
C ALA A 61 -10.02 -14.33 -18.51
N ASN A 62 -10.07 -13.59 -17.38
CA ASN A 62 -10.46 -12.18 -17.33
C ASN A 62 -9.29 -11.20 -17.45
N PHE A 63 -8.06 -11.61 -17.11
CA PHE A 63 -6.85 -10.83 -17.37
C PHE A 63 -6.44 -10.87 -18.86
N SER A 64 -6.80 -11.95 -19.57
CA SER A 64 -6.46 -12.21 -20.97
C SER A 64 -7.25 -11.39 -21.99
N SER A 65 -8.36 -10.77 -21.60
CA SER A 65 -9.11 -9.81 -22.43
C SER A 65 -8.50 -8.40 -22.41
N GLY A 66 -7.54 -8.15 -21.52
CA GLY A 66 -6.72 -6.93 -21.48
C GLY A 66 -6.16 -6.67 -20.08
N ILE A 67 -4.93 -6.15 -19.99
CA ILE A 67 -4.31 -5.73 -18.72
C ILE A 67 -5.20 -4.74 -17.94
N CYS A 68 -6.05 -3.97 -18.63
CA CYS A 68 -7.02 -3.07 -18.00
C CYS A 68 -8.20 -3.81 -17.41
N THR A 69 -8.74 -4.79 -18.12
CA THR A 69 -9.80 -5.67 -17.62
C THR A 69 -9.31 -6.43 -16.37
N GLY A 70 -8.06 -6.88 -16.36
CA GLY A 70 -7.42 -7.45 -15.18
C GLY A 70 -7.28 -6.51 -13.98
N LEU A 71 -6.71 -5.31 -14.17
CA LEU A 71 -6.49 -4.38 -13.07
C LEU A 71 -7.79 -3.72 -12.56
N GLU A 72 -8.71 -3.38 -13.47
CA GLU A 72 -9.96 -2.69 -13.12
C GLU A 72 -11.10 -3.66 -12.74
N GLU A 73 -11.15 -4.88 -13.28
CA GLU A 73 -12.22 -5.86 -12.96
C GLU A 73 -11.77 -6.99 -12.02
N THR A 74 -10.48 -7.22 -11.82
CA THR A 74 -9.98 -8.26 -10.89
C THR A 74 -9.32 -7.61 -9.67
N VAL A 75 -8.31 -6.76 -9.87
CA VAL A 75 -7.56 -6.18 -8.74
C VAL A 75 -8.42 -5.17 -7.98
N LEU A 76 -9.13 -4.27 -8.67
CA LEU A 76 -9.99 -3.30 -8.00
C LEU A 76 -11.15 -3.96 -7.24
N PRO A 77 -11.96 -4.89 -7.79
CA PRO A 77 -13.03 -5.51 -7.02
C PRO A 77 -12.48 -6.42 -5.93
N ILE A 78 -11.39 -7.15 -6.12
CA ILE A 78 -10.81 -7.98 -5.04
C ILE A 78 -10.26 -7.10 -3.90
N LEU A 79 -9.50 -6.05 -4.21
CA LEU A 79 -8.97 -5.12 -3.20
C LEU A 79 -10.10 -4.30 -2.55
N ILE A 80 -11.10 -3.88 -3.32
CA ILE A 80 -12.07 -2.87 -2.87
C ILE A 80 -13.39 -3.49 -2.42
N SER A 81 -13.91 -4.52 -3.07
CA SER A 81 -15.18 -5.14 -2.66
C SER A 81 -15.03 -5.97 -1.39
N SER A 82 -13.85 -6.54 -1.12
CA SER A 82 -13.57 -7.21 0.15
C SER A 82 -13.45 -6.21 1.31
N ILE A 83 -13.02 -4.97 1.03
CA ILE A 83 -12.75 -3.94 2.03
C ILE A 83 -13.93 -2.97 2.22
N ARG A 84 -14.69 -2.65 1.16
CA ARG A 84 -15.84 -1.72 1.17
C ARG A 84 -17.18 -2.43 1.33
N HIS A 85 -17.21 -3.56 2.02
CA HIS A 85 -18.49 -4.09 2.49
C HIS A 85 -19.22 -2.99 3.29
N ASP A 86 -20.56 -2.91 3.26
CA ASP A 86 -21.28 -1.78 3.86
C ASP A 86 -20.92 -1.56 5.35
N SER A 87 -20.62 -2.64 6.06
CA SER A 87 -20.12 -2.64 7.45
C SER A 87 -18.72 -2.06 7.63
N GLY A 88 -17.92 -1.99 6.56
CA GLY A 88 -16.59 -1.38 6.57
C GLY A 88 -16.63 0.14 6.55
N LEU A 89 -17.73 0.76 6.08
CA LEU A 89 -17.85 2.23 6.03
C LEU A 89 -17.86 2.86 7.43
N ASP A 90 -18.32 2.12 8.44
CA ASP A 90 -18.28 2.52 9.85
C ASP A 90 -16.83 2.64 10.39
N TYR A 91 -15.87 2.07 9.68
CA TYR A 91 -14.44 2.13 9.96
C TYR A 91 -13.68 3.03 8.98
N GLN A 92 -14.37 3.86 8.20
CA GLN A 92 -13.69 4.89 7.42
C GLN A 92 -12.96 5.85 8.37
N GLU A 93 -11.78 6.35 7.98
CA GLU A 93 -11.06 7.33 8.79
C GLU A 93 -11.94 8.59 8.98
N GLY A 94 -12.18 8.94 10.25
CA GLY A 94 -13.08 10.02 10.66
C GLY A 94 -14.57 9.66 10.68
N ALA A 95 -14.94 8.38 10.60
CA ALA A 95 -16.34 7.95 10.73
C ALA A 95 -16.87 8.23 12.15
N PRO A 96 -18.09 8.80 12.30
CA PRO A 96 -18.68 9.08 13.62
C PRO A 96 -18.83 7.84 14.52
N TYR A 97 -18.90 6.66 13.92
CA TYR A 97 -18.99 5.40 14.67
C TYR A 97 -17.72 5.12 15.49
N LEU A 98 -16.55 5.56 15.03
CA LEU A 98 -15.29 5.43 15.77
C LEU A 98 -15.32 6.26 17.06
N ASP A 99 -15.83 7.49 17.01
CA ASP A 99 -16.01 8.33 18.20
C ASP A 99 -16.95 7.68 19.22
N VAL A 100 -18.00 7.01 18.74
CA VAL A 100 -18.92 6.26 19.61
C VAL A 100 -18.20 5.09 20.28
N ILE A 101 -17.44 4.29 19.53
CA ILE A 101 -16.65 3.19 20.09
C ILE A 101 -15.66 3.73 21.13
N ASP A 102 -14.93 4.79 20.82
CA ASP A 102 -13.93 5.37 21.74
C ASP A 102 -14.56 5.87 23.03
N SER A 103 -15.73 6.52 22.94
CA SER A 103 -16.46 6.98 24.11
C SER A 103 -16.95 5.83 25.00
N LEU A 104 -17.41 4.73 24.39
CA LEU A 104 -17.85 3.54 25.11
C LEU A 104 -16.68 2.80 25.74
N ALA A 105 -15.54 2.71 25.04
CA ALA A 105 -14.34 2.05 25.54
C ALA A 105 -13.77 2.74 26.79
N GLN A 106 -13.96 4.05 26.97
CA GLN A 106 -13.52 4.78 28.16
C GLN A 106 -14.29 4.42 29.44
N ILE A 107 -15.53 3.95 29.31
CA ILE A 107 -16.39 3.60 30.45
C ILE A 107 -16.54 2.08 30.62
N ASP A 108 -16.10 1.29 29.64
CA ASP A 108 -16.14 -0.15 29.70
C ASP A 108 -14.97 -0.71 30.55
N THR A 109 -15.26 -1.76 31.32
CA THR A 109 -14.25 -2.53 32.08
C THR A 109 -13.85 -3.82 31.37
N MET A 110 -14.31 -3.99 30.13
CA MET A 110 -14.01 -5.14 29.31
C MET A 110 -12.51 -5.24 29.05
N GLU A 111 -11.95 -6.43 29.29
CA GLU A 111 -10.61 -6.75 28.86
C GLU A 111 -10.56 -6.83 27.34
N VAL A 112 -9.72 -6.00 26.74
CA VAL A 112 -9.52 -5.93 25.30
C VAL A 112 -8.07 -6.24 24.94
N VAL A 113 -7.90 -7.07 23.92
CA VAL A 113 -6.61 -7.46 23.36
C VAL A 113 -6.66 -7.23 21.86
N THR A 114 -5.70 -6.48 21.31
CA THR A 114 -5.53 -6.35 19.86
C THR A 114 -4.31 -7.13 19.41
N PHE A 115 -4.49 -7.91 18.36
CA PHE A 115 -3.42 -8.50 17.58
C PHE A 115 -3.34 -7.72 16.27
N TYR A 116 -2.14 -7.28 15.89
CA TYR A 116 -1.95 -6.38 14.75
C TYR A 116 -0.83 -6.86 13.84
N GLY A 117 -1.09 -6.90 12.54
CA GLY A 117 -0.12 -7.28 11.52
C GLY A 117 0.94 -6.21 11.26
N ILE A 118 2.15 -6.67 10.97
CA ILE A 118 3.19 -5.88 10.36
C ILE A 118 3.76 -6.71 9.20
N GLU A 119 3.64 -6.20 7.99
CA GLU A 119 4.18 -6.84 6.79
C GLU A 119 5.55 -6.28 6.40
N GLU A 120 6.38 -7.12 5.79
CA GLU A 120 7.67 -6.74 5.21
C GLU A 120 7.50 -6.06 3.84
N GLU A 121 8.54 -5.33 3.42
CA GLU A 121 8.54 -4.74 2.09
C GLU A 121 8.78 -5.80 0.98
N PRO A 122 8.18 -5.64 -0.22
CA PRO A 122 7.20 -4.63 -0.62
C PRO A 122 5.76 -5.04 -0.24
N VAL A 123 5.15 -4.28 0.65
CA VAL A 123 3.85 -4.62 1.23
C VAL A 123 2.74 -4.76 0.18
N PHE A 124 2.70 -3.88 -0.83
CA PHE A 124 1.64 -3.92 -1.85
C PHE A 124 1.58 -5.26 -2.60
N TRP A 125 2.74 -5.79 -2.98
CA TRP A 125 2.79 -7.02 -3.77
C TRP A 125 2.55 -8.26 -2.91
N ARG A 126 2.94 -8.22 -1.64
CA ARG A 126 2.66 -9.28 -0.66
C ARG A 126 1.18 -9.39 -0.32
N VAL A 127 0.51 -8.27 -0.03
CA VAL A 127 -0.93 -8.28 0.23
C VAL A 127 -1.71 -8.69 -1.03
N LEU A 128 -1.29 -8.22 -2.21
CA LEU A 128 -1.93 -8.60 -3.47
C LEU A 128 -1.75 -10.09 -3.77
N HIS A 129 -0.59 -10.68 -3.45
CA HIS A 129 -0.38 -12.13 -3.55
C HIS A 129 -1.42 -12.88 -2.72
N SER A 130 -1.50 -12.52 -1.44
CA SER A 130 -2.41 -13.14 -0.47
C SER A 130 -3.89 -12.99 -0.86
N MET A 131 -4.24 -11.90 -1.55
CA MET A 131 -5.58 -11.67 -2.06
C MET A 131 -5.94 -12.46 -3.33
N THR A 132 -4.96 -12.84 -4.15
CA THR A 132 -5.20 -13.33 -5.52
C THR A 132 -4.75 -14.78 -5.76
N ASN A 133 -3.73 -15.24 -5.05
CA ASN A 133 -3.12 -16.54 -5.26
C ASN A 133 -3.43 -17.55 -4.15
N ASP A 134 -3.83 -17.10 -2.95
CA ASP A 134 -4.25 -18.02 -1.91
C ASP A 134 -5.66 -18.56 -2.14
N LEU A 135 -5.79 -19.88 -2.05
CA LEU A 135 -7.00 -20.62 -2.40
C LEU A 135 -8.22 -20.27 -1.51
N ASP A 136 -7.99 -19.62 -0.38
CA ASP A 136 -9.05 -19.15 0.53
C ASP A 136 -9.74 -17.87 0.09
N THR A 137 -9.08 -17.04 -0.72
CA THR A 137 -9.68 -15.80 -1.23
C THR A 137 -10.38 -15.99 -2.56
N VAL A 138 -10.03 -17.03 -3.32
CA VAL A 138 -10.51 -17.17 -4.72
C VAL A 138 -11.29 -18.45 -4.97
N ARG A 139 -10.85 -19.66 -4.55
CA ARG A 139 -11.54 -20.93 -4.88
C ARG A 139 -11.15 -22.11 -3.95
N GLY A 140 -11.90 -22.31 -2.87
CA GLY A 140 -12.29 -23.65 -2.39
C GLY A 140 -11.49 -24.29 -1.25
N VAL A 141 -12.07 -24.25 -0.04
CA VAL A 141 -12.34 -25.29 0.99
C VAL A 141 -11.26 -26.34 1.38
N HIS A 142 -10.28 -26.70 0.56
CA HIS A 142 -9.42 -27.88 0.82
C HIS A 142 -8.15 -27.61 1.66
N ILE A 143 -7.58 -26.40 1.61
CA ILE A 143 -6.37 -26.12 2.41
C ILE A 143 -6.73 -25.89 3.88
N LEU A 144 -7.74 -25.07 4.18
CA LEU A 144 -8.14 -24.82 5.58
C LEU A 144 -8.65 -26.04 6.33
N THR A 145 -9.17 -27.04 5.62
CA THR A 145 -9.68 -28.26 6.26
C THR A 145 -8.55 -29.18 6.77
N THR A 146 -7.34 -29.08 6.21
CA THR A 146 -6.20 -29.92 6.60
C THR A 146 -5.08 -29.14 7.28
N ASN A 147 -4.90 -27.87 6.93
CA ASN A 147 -3.98 -26.95 7.58
C ASN A 147 -4.60 -25.53 7.63
N PRO A 148 -5.42 -25.22 8.67
CA PRO A 148 -6.13 -23.95 8.79
C PRO A 148 -5.23 -22.73 9.01
N PHE A 149 -3.92 -22.92 9.18
CA PHE A 149 -2.96 -21.85 9.48
C PHE A 149 -1.81 -21.80 8.45
N ALA A 150 -2.07 -22.26 7.23
CA ALA A 150 -1.06 -22.40 6.18
C ALA A 150 -0.71 -21.11 5.42
N MET A 151 -1.48 -20.02 5.59
CA MET A 151 -1.39 -18.81 4.77
C MET A 151 -0.19 -17.93 5.20
N ASN A 152 1.02 -18.41 4.95
CA ASN A 152 2.27 -17.75 5.36
C ASN A 152 3.15 -17.30 4.18
N ASP A 153 2.88 -17.77 2.96
CA ASP A 153 3.71 -17.49 1.79
C ASP A 153 3.11 -16.36 0.96
N ASP A 154 3.85 -15.27 0.83
CA ASP A 154 3.51 -14.12 -0.01
C ASP A 154 4.68 -13.57 -0.83
N ASP A 155 5.76 -14.34 -0.95
CA ASP A 155 6.99 -13.94 -1.67
C ASP A 155 6.87 -14.10 -3.19
N GLY A 156 5.92 -14.93 -3.67
CA GLY A 156 5.76 -15.26 -5.09
C GLY A 156 5.61 -14.03 -5.98
N LEU A 157 4.60 -13.20 -5.71
CA LEU A 157 4.31 -12.00 -6.52
C LEU A 157 5.42 -10.94 -6.43
N PRO A 158 5.99 -10.60 -5.25
CA PRO A 158 7.18 -9.75 -5.16
C PRO A 158 8.33 -10.19 -6.07
N ASN A 159 8.61 -11.50 -6.14
CA ASN A 159 9.66 -12.05 -6.99
C ASN A 159 9.33 -11.89 -8.48
N ASP A 160 8.10 -12.19 -8.88
CA ASP A 160 7.66 -12.05 -10.27
C ASP A 160 7.69 -10.59 -10.74
N ILE A 161 7.27 -9.65 -9.88
CA ILE A 161 7.32 -8.22 -10.19
C ILE A 161 8.76 -7.74 -10.35
N ARG A 162 9.71 -8.22 -9.53
CA ARG A 162 11.14 -7.91 -9.69
C ARG A 162 11.68 -8.38 -11.03
N ASN A 163 11.26 -9.56 -11.48
CA ASN A 163 11.61 -10.11 -12.79
C ASN A 163 11.00 -9.27 -13.91
N LEU A 164 9.73 -8.87 -13.78
CA LEU A 164 9.02 -8.05 -14.75
C LEU A 164 9.63 -6.64 -14.89
N ILE A 165 10.01 -6.00 -13.78
CA ILE A 165 10.74 -4.72 -13.80
C ILE A 165 12.06 -4.87 -14.56
N SER A 166 12.80 -5.94 -14.27
CA SER A 166 14.09 -6.22 -14.92
C SER A 166 13.93 -6.45 -16.43
N HIS A 167 12.87 -7.16 -16.82
CA HIS A 167 12.51 -7.38 -18.21
C HIS A 167 12.23 -6.06 -18.93
N TYR A 168 11.32 -5.22 -18.43
CA TYR A 168 11.01 -3.93 -19.06
C TYR A 168 12.23 -3.01 -19.15
N LYS A 169 13.10 -2.99 -18.13
CA LYS A 169 14.36 -2.24 -18.20
C LYS A 169 15.30 -2.77 -19.28
N ALA A 170 15.40 -4.09 -19.43
CA ALA A 170 16.22 -4.71 -20.46
C ALA A 170 15.68 -4.40 -21.87
N GLU A 171 14.38 -4.53 -22.08
CA GLU A 171 13.73 -4.19 -23.36
C GLU A 171 13.94 -2.72 -23.73
N ALA A 172 13.78 -1.79 -22.77
CA ALA A 172 14.02 -0.38 -23.02
C ALA A 172 15.44 -0.11 -23.54
N ARG A 173 16.45 -0.71 -22.89
CA ARG A 173 17.86 -0.61 -23.31
C ARG A 173 18.10 -1.23 -24.68
N ASP A 174 17.49 -2.37 -24.98
CA ASP A 174 17.62 -3.00 -26.28
C ASP A 174 17.08 -2.10 -27.40
N TYR A 175 15.87 -1.55 -27.23
CA TYR A 175 15.30 -0.60 -28.20
C TYR A 175 16.16 0.66 -28.40
N GLU A 176 16.79 1.17 -27.35
CA GLU A 176 17.73 2.31 -27.44
C GLU A 176 19.01 1.96 -28.21
N ASN A 177 19.50 0.74 -28.04
CA ASN A 177 20.73 0.25 -28.66
C ASN A 177 20.54 -0.15 -30.13
N ARG A 178 19.30 -0.34 -30.61
CA ARG A 178 18.95 -0.57 -32.03
C ARG A 178 19.14 0.68 -32.93
N ARG A 179 20.17 1.48 -32.65
CA ARG A 179 20.48 2.79 -33.24
C ARG A 179 20.89 2.75 -34.73
N TRP A 180 21.07 1.55 -35.31
CA TRP A 180 21.63 1.32 -36.65
C TRP A 180 20.61 1.12 -37.78
N THR A 181 19.30 1.32 -37.55
CA THR A 181 18.31 1.14 -38.61
C THR A 181 18.31 2.34 -39.58
N LEU A 182 18.48 2.08 -40.88
CA LEU A 182 18.57 3.09 -41.97
C LEU A 182 17.33 3.99 -42.17
N PHE A 183 16.25 3.79 -41.41
CA PHE A 183 14.98 4.49 -41.59
C PHE A 183 14.59 5.30 -40.36
N ASP A 184 14.41 6.61 -40.52
CA ASP A 184 14.01 7.54 -39.43
C ASP A 184 12.72 7.12 -38.72
N ARG A 185 11.77 6.51 -39.44
CA ARG A 185 10.53 5.97 -38.84
C ARG A 185 10.83 4.89 -37.80
N GLN A 186 11.72 3.95 -38.10
CA GLN A 186 12.06 2.87 -37.17
C GLN A 186 12.76 3.39 -35.91
N ARG A 187 13.59 4.42 -36.06
CA ARG A 187 14.23 5.11 -34.93
C ARG A 187 13.21 5.78 -34.00
N VAL A 188 12.17 6.41 -34.54
CA VAL A 188 11.07 6.98 -33.75
C VAL A 188 10.29 5.89 -33.02
N PHE A 189 9.96 4.78 -33.69
CA PHE A 189 9.29 3.65 -33.06
C PHE A 189 10.11 3.01 -31.94
N ASN A 190 11.41 2.80 -32.14
CA ASN A 190 12.30 2.25 -31.11
C ASN A 190 12.35 3.17 -29.88
N LYS A 191 12.46 4.49 -30.08
CA LYS A 191 12.40 5.47 -28.96
C LYS A 191 11.07 5.42 -28.21
N LEU A 192 9.96 5.32 -28.94
CA LEU A 192 8.64 5.21 -28.33
C LEU A 192 8.54 3.94 -27.47
N ARG A 193 8.97 2.79 -28.00
CA ARG A 193 8.97 1.50 -27.28
C ARG A 193 9.86 1.53 -26.04
N ALA A 194 11.05 2.11 -26.14
CA ALA A 194 11.91 2.31 -24.99
C ALA A 194 11.24 3.16 -23.91
N SER A 195 10.57 4.24 -24.31
CA SER A 195 9.81 5.09 -23.39
C SER A 195 8.67 4.34 -22.71
N GLN A 196 7.91 3.53 -23.45
CA GLN A 196 6.77 2.76 -22.91
C GLN A 196 7.24 1.75 -21.85
N ASN A 197 8.32 1.01 -22.15
CA ASN A 197 8.92 0.07 -21.21
C ASN A 197 9.48 0.75 -19.95
N ARG A 198 10.10 1.93 -20.09
CA ARG A 198 10.54 2.73 -18.93
C ARG A 198 9.37 3.16 -18.05
N VAL A 199 8.27 3.61 -18.65
CA VAL A 199 7.05 4.02 -17.93
C VAL A 199 6.45 2.84 -17.17
N ALA A 200 6.37 1.66 -17.80
CA ALA A 200 5.92 0.43 -17.15
C ALA A 200 6.80 0.03 -15.96
N ALA A 201 8.12 -0.02 -16.16
CA ALA A 201 9.06 -0.32 -15.08
C ALA A 201 8.95 0.70 -13.93
N HIS A 202 8.86 1.99 -14.25
CA HIS A 202 8.77 3.06 -13.27
C HIS A 202 7.48 2.97 -12.42
N TRP A 203 6.34 2.65 -13.05
CA TRP A 203 5.10 2.44 -12.32
C TRP A 203 5.21 1.26 -11.35
N LEU A 204 5.75 0.12 -11.80
CA LEU A 204 5.93 -1.07 -10.95
C LEU A 204 6.87 -0.80 -9.76
N GLU A 205 7.95 -0.05 -9.97
CA GLU A 205 8.88 0.37 -8.91
C GLU A 205 8.21 1.33 -7.92
N GLY A 206 7.37 2.24 -8.41
CA GLY A 206 6.64 3.19 -7.58
C GLY A 206 5.44 2.59 -6.86
N ALA A 207 4.91 1.45 -7.33
CA ALA A 207 3.61 0.93 -6.91
C ALA A 207 3.50 0.76 -5.38
N ASN A 208 4.53 0.22 -4.74
CA ASN A 208 4.55 0.03 -3.30
C ASN A 208 4.48 1.37 -2.52
N MET A 209 5.21 2.39 -2.97
CA MET A 209 5.16 3.72 -2.37
C MET A 209 3.78 4.36 -2.52
N TYR A 210 3.19 4.28 -3.71
CA TYR A 210 1.84 4.82 -3.95
C TYR A 210 0.78 4.07 -3.14
N TRP A 211 0.89 2.75 -3.05
CA TRP A 211 0.00 1.95 -2.20
C TRP A 211 0.07 2.36 -0.74
N LYS A 212 1.28 2.56 -0.20
CA LYS A 212 1.44 3.04 1.19
C LYS A 212 0.79 4.40 1.42
N ARG A 213 0.73 5.28 0.41
CA ARG A 213 -0.06 6.53 0.49
C ARG A 213 -1.57 6.27 0.50
N ILE A 214 -2.05 5.34 -0.32
CA ILE A 214 -3.47 4.95 -0.38
C ILE A 214 -3.95 4.41 0.97
N ILE A 215 -3.15 3.59 1.65
CA ILE A 215 -3.52 3.02 2.96
C ILE A 215 -3.16 3.93 4.14
N GLY A 216 -2.63 5.13 3.90
CA GLY A 216 -2.25 6.07 4.96
C GLY A 216 -0.92 5.76 5.69
N ALA A 217 -0.25 4.66 5.34
CA ALA A 217 1.04 4.26 5.91
C ALA A 217 2.21 5.15 5.47
N ARG A 218 2.06 5.92 4.40
CA ARG A 218 3.04 6.90 3.94
C ARG A 218 2.41 8.28 3.79
N ARG A 219 3.02 9.28 4.44
CA ARG A 219 2.65 10.70 4.32
C ARG A 219 3.89 11.50 4.00
N ASP A 220 3.87 12.25 2.90
CA ASP A 220 4.92 13.19 2.59
C ASP A 220 4.48 14.58 3.06
N SER A 221 5.30 15.24 3.86
CA SER A 221 5.01 16.56 4.39
C SER A 221 6.16 17.51 4.12
N VAL A 222 5.82 18.79 4.04
CA VAL A 222 6.76 19.89 3.84
C VAL A 222 6.57 20.88 4.99
N TYR A 223 7.67 21.32 5.57
CA TYR A 223 7.66 22.41 6.53
C TYR A 223 8.77 23.40 6.20
N ALA A 224 8.51 24.67 6.54
CA ALA A 224 9.54 25.69 6.47
C ALA A 224 10.45 25.51 7.69
N ASN A 225 11.65 24.98 7.47
CA ASN A 225 12.70 25.01 8.48
C ASN A 225 13.45 26.33 8.31
N GLY A 226 12.90 27.41 8.86
CA GLY A 226 13.49 28.75 8.75
C GLY A 226 13.40 29.38 7.35
N TYR A 227 14.01 30.56 7.24
CA TYR A 227 13.92 31.43 6.09
C TYR A 227 15.29 31.99 5.76
N MET A 228 15.64 31.99 4.49
CA MET A 228 16.78 32.73 3.97
C MET A 228 16.36 34.17 3.74
N CYS A 229 16.97 35.09 4.47
CA CYS A 229 16.78 36.53 4.31
C CYS A 229 17.86 37.09 3.40
N LYS A 230 17.47 37.73 2.29
CA LYS A 230 18.39 38.39 1.36
C LYS A 230 17.99 39.85 1.17
N CYS A 231 18.83 40.77 1.63
CA CYS A 231 18.64 42.20 1.46
C CYS A 231 19.52 42.75 0.31
N ILE A 232 19.13 43.88 -0.29
CA ILE A 232 19.82 44.48 -1.44
C ILE A 232 21.33 44.65 -1.17
N ASN A 233 21.72 45.08 0.04
CA ASN A 233 23.11 45.35 0.41
C ASN A 233 23.65 44.42 1.53
N GLY A 234 23.01 43.28 1.77
CA GLY A 234 23.35 42.36 2.85
C GLY A 234 23.79 40.99 2.37
N THR A 235 24.65 40.32 3.16
CA THR A 235 24.86 38.88 3.00
C THR A 235 23.59 38.12 3.36
N PRO A 236 23.26 37.01 2.69
CA PRO A 236 22.14 36.18 3.07
C PRO A 236 22.29 35.70 4.53
N VAL A 237 21.24 35.88 5.34
CA VAL A 237 21.21 35.44 6.75
C VAL A 237 20.05 34.50 6.95
N TRP A 238 20.27 33.48 7.78
CA TRP A 238 19.23 32.56 8.20
C TRP A 238 18.43 33.12 9.36
N VAL A 239 17.09 33.07 9.26
CA VAL A 239 16.19 33.50 10.34
C VAL A 239 15.10 32.47 10.59
N SER A 240 14.63 32.38 11.85
CA SER A 240 13.56 31.45 12.25
C SER A 240 12.17 31.94 11.86
N ASN A 241 11.94 33.26 11.85
CA ASN A 241 10.66 33.87 11.48
C ASN A 241 10.90 34.84 10.30
N PRO A 242 10.03 34.88 9.28
CA PRO A 242 10.20 35.81 8.16
C PRO A 242 10.14 37.28 8.61
N ALA A 243 9.49 37.59 9.73
CA ALA A 243 9.46 38.93 10.32
C ALA A 243 10.84 39.39 10.85
N ASP A 244 11.73 38.44 11.15
CA ASP A 244 13.11 38.74 11.58
C ASP A 244 13.99 39.16 10.38
N CYS A 245 13.48 39.06 9.15
CA CYS A 245 14.18 39.50 7.97
C CYS A 245 14.01 41.00 7.75
N GLY A 246 14.91 41.77 8.36
CA GLY A 246 14.98 43.21 8.17
C GLY A 246 16.09 43.83 9.01
N THR A 247 16.64 44.92 8.52
CA THR A 247 17.39 45.89 9.33
C THR A 247 16.45 47.05 9.67
N ASN A 248 16.69 47.79 10.76
CA ASN A 248 15.96 49.04 11.09
C ASN A 248 16.14 50.17 10.03
N ASP A 249 16.72 49.85 8.88
CA ASP A 249 16.98 50.77 7.77
C ASP A 249 15.84 50.69 6.74
N PRO A 250 15.02 51.76 6.61
CA PRO A 250 13.89 51.79 5.68
C PRO A 250 14.29 51.77 4.19
N MET A 251 15.58 51.92 3.85
CA MET A 251 16.07 51.80 2.46
C MET A 251 16.57 50.40 2.11
N ASN A 252 16.69 49.49 3.07
CA ASN A 252 17.20 48.14 2.83
C ASN A 252 16.05 47.15 2.59
N ILE A 253 15.63 47.01 1.34
CA ILE A 253 14.59 46.06 0.94
C ILE A 253 15.14 44.63 1.10
N CYS A 254 14.46 43.82 1.92
CA CYS A 254 14.80 42.43 2.15
C CYS A 254 13.73 41.50 1.59
N VAL A 255 14.15 40.36 1.03
CA VAL A 255 13.28 39.29 0.56
C VAL A 255 13.54 38.07 1.42
N THR A 256 12.45 37.46 1.90
CA THR A 256 12.49 36.15 2.57
C THR A 256 12.18 35.05 1.60
N THR A 257 12.92 33.95 1.69
CA THR A 257 12.60 32.71 0.98
C THR A 257 12.56 31.59 2.01
N PRO A 258 11.43 30.87 2.16
CA PRO A 258 11.38 29.75 3.10
C PRO A 258 12.33 28.66 2.63
N TYR A 259 13.05 28.07 3.58
CA TYR A 259 13.77 26.83 3.29
C TYR A 259 12.83 25.67 3.59
N ILE A 260 12.40 25.03 2.51
CA ILE A 260 11.44 23.94 2.58
C ILE A 260 12.20 22.64 2.78
N GLU A 261 11.96 21.99 3.90
CA GLU A 261 12.39 20.62 4.13
C GLU A 261 11.26 19.65 3.81
N HIS A 262 11.64 18.54 3.20
CA HIS A 262 10.75 17.43 2.92
C HIS A 262 11.06 16.33 3.94
N TYR A 263 10.03 15.82 4.60
CA TYR A 263 10.16 14.61 5.39
C TYR A 263 9.05 13.63 5.03
N VAL A 264 9.41 12.36 5.14
CA VAL A 264 8.53 11.24 4.82
C VAL A 264 8.23 10.55 6.13
N ILE A 265 6.94 10.49 6.48
CA ILE A 265 6.47 9.60 7.53
C ILE A 265 6.15 8.28 6.84
N ASP A 266 6.82 7.23 7.29
CA ASP A 266 6.60 5.87 6.84
C ASP A 266 6.32 5.00 8.08
N GLU A 267 5.14 4.40 8.12
CA GLU A 267 4.60 3.71 9.28
C GLU A 267 4.44 2.20 9.01
N PRO A 268 4.75 1.33 10.00
CA PRO A 268 4.41 -0.08 9.94
C PRO A 268 2.91 -0.30 9.65
N ASN A 269 2.60 -1.32 8.87
CA ASN A 269 1.25 -1.63 8.41
C ASN A 269 1.17 -3.09 7.96
N ASP A 270 -0.04 -3.61 7.86
CA ASP A 270 -0.35 -4.97 7.37
C ASP A 270 -0.69 -4.98 5.86
N GLY A 271 -0.44 -3.88 5.14
CA GLY A 271 -0.81 -3.69 3.74
C GLY A 271 -2.21 -3.20 3.46
N VAL A 272 -3.04 -3.02 4.49
CA VAL A 272 -4.38 -2.42 4.37
C VAL A 272 -4.61 -1.34 5.43
N VAL A 273 -4.17 -1.58 6.66
CA VAL A 273 -4.38 -0.76 7.84
C VAL A 273 -3.04 -0.45 8.51
N THR A 274 -2.85 0.82 8.90
CA THR A 274 -1.65 1.24 9.64
C THR A 274 -1.62 0.65 11.03
N LYS A 275 -0.42 0.42 11.58
CA LYS A 275 -0.25 -0.05 12.96
C LYS A 275 -0.97 0.87 13.95
N SER A 276 -0.85 2.19 13.80
CA SER A 276 -1.50 3.17 14.68
C SER A 276 -3.00 3.00 14.71
N SER A 277 -3.64 2.72 13.57
CA SER A 277 -5.07 2.45 13.51
C SER A 277 -5.42 1.10 14.13
N GLN A 278 -4.64 0.05 13.86
CA GLN A 278 -4.89 -1.28 14.43
C GLN A 278 -4.82 -1.32 15.96
N ILE A 279 -4.03 -0.45 16.58
CA ILE A 279 -3.85 -0.38 18.05
C ILE A 279 -4.63 0.74 18.72
N ALA A 280 -5.49 1.46 17.98
CA ALA A 280 -6.14 2.67 18.48
C ALA A 280 -7.23 2.42 19.53
N TYR A 281 -7.69 1.17 19.69
CA TYR A 281 -8.75 0.85 20.66
C TYR A 281 -8.34 1.26 22.09
N PRO A 282 -9.08 2.15 22.76
CA PRO A 282 -8.71 2.65 24.07
C PRO A 282 -8.59 1.54 25.13
N GLY A 283 -7.48 1.55 25.88
CA GLY A 283 -7.26 0.61 26.98
C GLY A 283 -6.90 -0.83 26.56
N ALA A 284 -6.78 -1.11 25.26
CA ALA A 284 -6.40 -2.43 24.80
C ALA A 284 -4.92 -2.74 25.02
N ARG A 285 -4.62 -4.03 25.27
CA ARG A 285 -3.25 -4.56 25.20
C ARG A 285 -2.94 -5.01 23.79
N ASN A 286 -1.80 -4.61 23.26
CA ASN A 286 -1.51 -4.74 21.83
C ASN A 286 -0.34 -5.70 21.58
N TRP A 287 -0.51 -6.66 20.68
CA TRP A 287 0.48 -7.69 20.37
C TRP A 287 0.72 -7.82 18.86
N PRO A 288 1.99 -7.78 18.40
CA PRO A 288 2.29 -7.81 16.97
C PRO A 288 2.16 -9.22 16.37
N MET A 289 1.81 -9.29 15.10
CA MET A 289 1.92 -10.45 14.21
C MET A 289 2.92 -10.07 13.12
N LEU A 290 4.19 -10.43 13.33
CA LEU A 290 5.29 -10.03 12.45
C LEU A 290 5.26 -10.85 11.16
N ASN A 291 5.59 -10.19 10.05
CA ASN A 291 5.59 -10.77 8.70
C ASN A 291 4.21 -11.33 8.40
N THR A 292 3.20 -10.47 8.62
CA THR A 292 1.80 -10.82 8.41
C THR A 292 1.04 -9.65 7.84
N ASN A 293 0.55 -9.80 6.61
CA ASN A 293 -0.38 -8.87 5.99
C ASN A 293 -1.81 -9.17 6.41
N HIS A 294 -2.67 -8.19 6.14
CA HIS A 294 -4.07 -8.16 6.55
C HIS A 294 -4.85 -9.43 6.16
N MET A 295 -4.50 -10.05 5.03
CA MET A 295 -5.18 -11.24 4.54
C MET A 295 -4.72 -12.51 5.24
N GLN A 296 -3.44 -12.58 5.59
CA GLN A 296 -2.83 -13.70 6.32
C GLN A 296 -3.26 -13.74 7.79
N GLU A 297 -3.66 -12.60 8.38
CA GLU A 297 -4.11 -12.53 9.77
C GLU A 297 -5.29 -13.46 10.10
N ARG A 298 -6.00 -13.95 9.09
CA ARG A 298 -7.13 -14.89 9.24
C ARG A 298 -6.68 -16.32 9.57
N ASN A 299 -5.52 -16.74 9.06
CA ASN A 299 -5.18 -18.17 8.86
C ASN A 299 -3.67 -18.39 8.61
N CYS A 300 -2.80 -17.65 9.29
CA CYS A 300 -1.35 -17.89 9.30
C CYS A 300 -0.86 -18.49 10.63
N GLU A 301 0.41 -18.89 10.69
CA GLU A 301 1.01 -19.44 11.92
C GLU A 301 1.10 -18.38 13.05
N GLN A 302 1.21 -17.09 12.71
CA GLN A 302 1.09 -16.02 13.73
C GLN A 302 -0.32 -16.00 14.33
N THR A 303 -1.38 -16.14 13.52
CA THR A 303 -2.76 -16.20 14.01
C THR A 303 -2.94 -17.37 14.97
N LYS A 304 -2.44 -18.55 14.59
CA LYS A 304 -2.44 -19.75 15.44
C LYS A 304 -1.75 -19.52 16.77
N LEU A 305 -0.57 -18.90 16.75
CA LEU A 305 0.19 -18.57 17.94
C LEU A 305 -0.63 -17.65 18.86
N ARG A 306 -1.20 -16.57 18.32
CA ARG A 306 -2.01 -15.61 19.09
C ARG A 306 -3.30 -16.21 19.64
N LEU A 307 -3.99 -17.05 18.86
CA LEU A 307 -5.17 -17.79 19.34
C LEU A 307 -4.80 -18.77 20.46
N ASN A 308 -3.68 -19.48 20.35
CA ASN A 308 -3.21 -20.37 21.41
C ASN A 308 -2.87 -19.59 22.68
N GLU A 309 -2.18 -18.45 22.58
CA GLU A 309 -1.91 -17.59 23.74
C GLU A 309 -3.21 -17.09 24.39
N LEU A 310 -4.16 -16.64 23.57
CA LEU A 310 -5.47 -16.13 24.00
C LEU A 310 -6.24 -17.21 24.77
N PHE A 311 -6.44 -18.37 24.16
CA PHE A 311 -7.27 -19.44 24.73
C PHE A 311 -6.57 -20.24 25.83
N ASN A 312 -5.24 -20.15 25.97
CA ASN A 312 -4.53 -20.65 27.15
C ASN A 312 -4.57 -19.68 28.35
N GLY A 313 -5.18 -18.49 28.19
CA GLY A 313 -5.35 -17.50 29.26
C GLY A 313 -4.15 -16.56 29.45
N LEU A 314 -3.16 -16.55 28.55
CA LEU A 314 -2.01 -15.63 28.65
C LEU A 314 -2.45 -14.17 28.63
N HIS A 315 -3.55 -13.90 27.93
CA HIS A 315 -4.14 -12.57 27.82
C HIS A 315 -5.33 -12.35 28.77
N GLY A 316 -5.46 -13.16 29.83
CA GLY A 316 -6.48 -13.00 30.87
C GLY A 316 -7.36 -14.24 31.02
N ASP A 317 -7.72 -14.55 32.26
CA ASP A 317 -8.47 -15.77 32.62
C ASP A 317 -9.85 -15.84 31.97
N LYS A 318 -10.42 -14.68 31.58
CA LYS A 318 -11.70 -14.62 30.87
C LYS A 318 -11.63 -15.25 29.48
N PHE A 319 -10.48 -15.15 28.80
CA PHE A 319 -10.27 -15.72 27.46
C PHE A 319 -9.95 -17.22 27.47
N ARG A 320 -9.65 -17.80 28.64
CA ARG A 320 -9.21 -19.18 28.74
C ARG A 320 -10.34 -20.17 28.40
N LEU A 321 -10.05 -21.13 27.54
CA LEU A 321 -10.94 -22.28 27.31
C LEU A 321 -10.69 -23.36 28.36
N TYR A 322 -11.75 -23.84 29.00
CA TYR A 322 -11.68 -24.83 30.09
C TYR A 322 -11.90 -26.27 29.62
N GLU A 323 -12.51 -26.47 28.44
CA GLU A 323 -12.61 -27.78 27.79
C GLU A 323 -11.53 -27.89 26.70
N LYS A 324 -10.75 -28.97 26.76
CA LYS A 324 -9.70 -29.33 25.79
C LYS A 324 -10.13 -30.55 24.99
#